data_AF-A0A0K8Q8U0-F1
#
_entry.id   AF-A0A0K8Q8U0-F1
#
_cell.length_a   1.000
_cell.length_b   1.000
_cell.length_c   1.000
_cell.angle_alpha   90.00
_cell.angle_beta   90.00
_cell.angle_gamma   90.00
#
_symmetry.space_group_name_H-M   'P 1'
#
loop_
_entity.id
_entity.type
_entity.pdbx_description
1 polymer ?
#
loop_
_entity_poly.entity_id
_entity_poly.type
_entity_poly.pdbx_seq_one_letter_code
_entity_poly.pdbx_strand_id
1 'polypeptide(L)'
;MEETLKIIVLVKHVPDAQLDRHLNAEDKTTDRSDSILSELDEYALEAALQLIEARGGAKGGNQVIALSMGPSGAVNAIKKSLQIGATEGVHLSDDASRAPTPRLRPLRWQQPSGISERTARWTLS
;
A
#
# COMPACT_ATOMS: atom_id res chain seq x y z
N MET A 1 -2.87 16.68 -26.08
CA MET A 1 -2.47 16.66 -24.66
C MET A 1 -1.76 15.35 -24.46
N GLU A 2 -0.53 15.39 -23.97
CA GLU A 2 0.16 14.16 -23.56
C GLU A 2 -0.60 13.60 -22.35
N GLU A 3 -1.03 12.35 -22.43
CA GLU A 3 -1.84 11.74 -21.39
C GLU A 3 -0.94 11.38 -20.20
N THR A 4 -1.14 12.03 -19.06
CA THR A 4 -0.35 11.79 -17.85
C THR A 4 -0.64 10.41 -17.27
N LEU A 5 0.41 9.61 -17.04
CA LEU A 5 0.29 8.27 -16.47
C LEU A 5 0.31 8.31 -14.94
N LYS A 6 -0.66 7.65 -14.31
CA LYS A 6 -0.69 7.43 -12.85
C LYS A 6 -0.70 5.94 -12.55
N ILE A 7 0.32 5.46 -11.85
CA ILE A 7 0.45 4.06 -11.46
C ILE A 7 0.30 3.97 -9.95
N ILE A 8 -0.60 3.09 -9.48
CA ILE A 8 -0.69 2.74 -8.07
C ILE A 8 0.06 1.44 -7.87
N VAL A 9 1.04 1.44 -6.98
CA VAL A 9 1.81 0.27 -6.58
C VAL A 9 1.38 -0.13 -5.18
N LEU A 10 0.87 -1.35 -5.05
CA LEU A 10 0.50 -1.92 -3.75
C LEU A 10 1.78 -2.38 -3.07
N VAL A 11 2.03 -1.88 -1.86
CA VAL A 11 3.23 -2.22 -1.08
C VAL A 11 2.83 -2.80 0.27
N LYS A 12 3.57 -3.79 0.74
CA LYS A 12 3.31 -4.51 1.98
C LYS A 12 4.48 -4.37 2.94
N HIS A 13 4.13 -4.03 4.17
CA HIS A 13 5.01 -4.14 5.32
C HIS A 13 4.97 -5.59 5.83
N VAL A 14 6.11 -6.28 5.72
CA VAL A 14 6.25 -7.71 6.00
C VAL A 14 7.40 -7.95 6.98
N PRO A 15 7.32 -8.98 7.84
CA PRO A 15 8.46 -9.39 8.67
C PRO A 15 9.69 -9.64 7.80
N ASP A 16 10.83 -9.17 8.28
CA ASP A 16 12.10 -9.37 7.58
C ASP A 16 12.40 -10.86 7.45
N ALA A 17 12.62 -11.33 6.22
CA ALA A 17 12.89 -12.72 5.94
C ALA A 17 14.29 -13.17 6.36
N GLN A 18 15.21 -12.21 6.55
CA GLN A 18 16.60 -12.42 6.95
C GLN A 18 16.78 -12.55 8.47
N LEU A 19 15.78 -12.13 9.25
CA LEU A 19 15.75 -12.29 10.70
C LEU A 19 15.04 -13.58 11.10
N ASP A 20 15.32 -14.04 12.32
CA ASP A 20 14.64 -15.21 12.89
C ASP A 20 13.14 -14.93 13.06
N ARG A 21 12.31 -15.78 12.47
CA ARG A 21 10.86 -15.63 12.49
C ARG A 21 10.26 -16.36 13.68
N HIS A 22 9.62 -15.59 14.54
CA HIS A 22 8.91 -16.13 15.69
C HIS A 22 7.39 -16.03 15.49
N LEU A 23 6.68 -16.98 16.09
CA LEU A 23 5.24 -16.91 16.24
C LEU A 23 4.94 -16.43 17.67
N ASN A 24 3.99 -15.52 17.80
CA ASN A 24 3.45 -15.10 19.08
C ASN A 24 2.80 -16.30 19.78
N ALA A 25 3.19 -16.57 21.02
CA ALA A 25 2.69 -17.71 21.78
C ALA A 25 1.18 -17.63 22.06
N GLU A 26 0.63 -16.41 22.16
CA GLU A 26 -0.76 -16.15 22.53
C GLU A 26 -1.75 -16.42 21.38
N ASP A 27 -1.43 -15.93 20.18
CA ASP A 27 -2.36 -15.96 19.04
C ASP A 27 -1.83 -16.73 17.82
N LYS A 28 -0.63 -17.32 17.94
CA LYS A 28 0.05 -18.09 16.89
C LYS A 28 0.25 -17.31 15.59
N THR A 29 0.19 -15.98 15.65
CA THR A 29 0.49 -15.11 14.51
C THR A 29 1.99 -14.83 14.42
N THR A 30 2.48 -14.50 13.22
CA THR A 30 3.87 -14.08 13.04
C THR A 30 4.15 -12.79 13.80
N ASP A 31 5.26 -12.75 14.53
CA ASP A 31 5.78 -11.50 15.08
C ASP A 31 6.16 -10.54 13.94
N ARG A 32 5.70 -9.29 14.05
CA ARG A 32 5.89 -8.24 13.04
C ARG A 32 6.68 -7.04 13.57
N SER A 33 7.31 -7.16 14.73
CA SER A 33 8.15 -6.13 15.35
C SER A 33 9.24 -5.63 14.40
N ASP A 34 10.00 -6.55 13.81
CA ASP A 34 11.04 -6.27 12.81
C ASP A 34 10.52 -6.51 11.39
N SER A 35 9.78 -5.54 10.87
CA SER A 35 9.17 -5.60 9.53
C SER A 35 9.71 -4.51 8.61
N ILE A 36 9.85 -4.85 7.32
CA ILE A 36 10.37 -4.00 6.25
C ILE A 36 9.37 -3.90 5.09
N LEU A 37 9.67 -3.05 4.10
CA LEU A 37 9.01 -3.11 2.80
C LEU A 37 9.34 -4.47 2.16
N SER A 38 8.34 -5.16 1.59
CA SER A 38 8.59 -6.42 0.90
C SER A 38 9.56 -6.21 -0.27
N GLU A 39 10.61 -7.04 -0.33
CA GLU A 39 11.59 -7.05 -1.42
C GLU A 39 10.92 -7.19 -2.80
N LEU A 40 9.82 -7.96 -2.88
CA LEU A 40 9.06 -8.12 -4.13
C LEU A 40 8.37 -6.82 -4.57
N ASP A 41 7.91 -6.03 -3.61
CA ASP A 41 7.23 -4.78 -3.87
C ASP A 41 8.22 -3.67 -4.25
N GLU A 42 9.50 -3.78 -3.87
CA GLU A 42 10.57 -2.92 -4.37
C GLU A 42 10.74 -3.07 -5.89
N TYR A 43 10.71 -4.30 -6.41
CA TYR A 43 10.77 -4.55 -7.85
C TYR A 43 9.56 -3.98 -8.60
N ALA A 44 8.36 -4.10 -8.02
CA ALA A 44 7.15 -3.52 -8.60
C ALA A 44 7.22 -1.99 -8.64
N LEU A 45 7.78 -1.38 -7.60
CA LEU A 45 7.97 0.06 -7.53
C LEU A 45 8.98 0.54 -8.56
N GLU A 46 10.13 -0.14 -8.67
CA GLU A 46 11.17 0.18 -9.64
C GLU A 46 10.66 0.06 -11.08
N ALA A 47 9.91 -1.01 -11.40
CA ALA A 47 9.29 -1.16 -12.72
C ALA A 47 8.30 -0.02 -13.03
N ALA A 48 7.51 0.43 -12.05
CA ALA A 48 6.60 1.56 -12.20
C ALA A 48 7.36 2.89 -12.43
N LEU A 49 8.48 3.09 -11.75
CA LEU A 49 9.34 4.26 -11.94
C LEU A 49 9.92 4.30 -13.36
N GLN A 50 10.47 3.18 -13.85
CA GLN A 50 10.99 3.08 -15.21
C GLN A 50 9.92 3.39 -16.27
N LEU A 51 8.67 2.94 -16.05
CA LEU A 51 7.55 3.23 -16.95
C LEU A 51 7.20 4.73 -16.99
N ILE A 52 7.21 5.42 -15.86
CA ILE A 52 6.93 6.86 -15.84
C ILE A 52 8.12 7.67 -16.36
N GLU A 53 9.36 7.24 -16.11
CA GLU A 53 10.58 7.90 -16.59
C GLU A 53 10.66 7.89 -18.12
N ALA A 54 10.31 6.76 -18.75
CA ALA A 54 10.20 6.64 -20.21
C ALA A 54 9.17 7.62 -20.81
N ARG A 55 8.31 8.23 -19.99
CA ARG A 55 7.27 9.22 -20.34
C ARG A 55 7.58 10.62 -19.82
N GLY A 56 8.83 10.93 -19.47
CA GLY A 56 9.23 12.24 -18.93
C GLY A 56 9.17 12.35 -17.40
N GLY A 57 8.93 11.24 -16.71
CA GLY A 57 8.97 11.12 -15.25
C GLY A 57 7.97 12.02 -14.53
N ALA A 58 8.27 12.34 -13.27
CA ALA A 58 7.48 13.24 -12.45
C ALA A 58 7.42 14.68 -13.02
N LYS A 59 8.46 15.13 -13.72
CA LYS A 59 8.49 16.45 -14.37
C LYS A 59 7.49 16.55 -15.53
N GLY A 60 7.24 15.44 -16.23
CA GLY A 60 6.19 15.31 -17.24
C GLY A 60 4.78 15.14 -16.67
N GLY A 61 4.62 15.20 -15.34
CA GLY A 61 3.33 15.03 -14.66
C GLY A 61 2.92 13.58 -14.42
N ASN A 62 3.79 12.60 -14.70
CA ASN A 62 3.54 11.19 -14.42
C ASN A 62 3.80 10.85 -12.94
N GLN A 63 3.03 9.93 -12.38
CA GLN A 63 3.04 9.67 -10.95
C GLN A 63 3.08 8.18 -10.64
N VAL A 64 3.85 7.83 -9.61
CA VAL A 64 3.82 6.54 -8.93
C VAL A 64 3.33 6.77 -7.51
N ILE A 65 2.22 6.12 -7.14
CA ILE A 65 1.58 6.26 -5.84
C ILE A 65 1.75 4.93 -5.11
N ALA A 66 2.45 4.94 -3.98
CA ALA A 66 2.58 3.77 -3.12
C ALA A 66 1.37 3.66 -2.21
N LEU A 67 0.66 2.53 -2.22
CA LEU A 67 -0.50 2.29 -1.36
C LEU A 67 -0.25 1.09 -0.46
N SER A 68 -0.38 1.28 0.86
CA SER A 68 -0.33 0.17 1.81
C SER A 68 -1.57 0.13 2.68
N MET A 69 -2.05 -1.08 2.95
CA MET A 69 -3.10 -1.37 3.92
C MET A 69 -2.54 -2.22 5.06
N GLY A 70 -2.76 -1.77 6.29
CA GLY A 70 -2.34 -2.48 7.48
C GLY A 70 -2.26 -1.60 8.73
N PRO A 71 -1.72 -2.14 9.83
CA PRO A 71 -1.55 -1.40 11.08
C PRO A 71 -0.64 -0.18 10.91
N SER A 72 -0.55 0.66 11.94
CA SER A 72 0.25 1.90 11.93
C SER A 72 1.71 1.70 11.48
N GLY A 73 2.32 0.54 11.74
CA GLY A 73 3.66 0.18 11.27
C GLY A 73 3.81 0.15 9.75
N ALA A 74 2.73 -0.09 8.99
CA ALA A 74 2.75 -0.17 7.52
C ALA A 74 3.13 1.16 6.85
N VAL A 75 3.04 2.28 7.57
CA VAL A 75 3.54 3.58 7.13
C VAL A 75 5.05 3.53 6.83
N ASN A 76 5.82 2.66 7.49
CA ASN A 76 7.25 2.52 7.23
C ASN A 76 7.54 1.99 5.82
N ALA A 77 6.72 1.07 5.32
CA ALA A 77 6.83 0.61 3.93
C ALA A 77 6.57 1.76 2.94
N ILE A 78 5.56 2.59 3.20
CA ILE A 78 5.25 3.77 2.38
C ILE A 78 6.40 4.78 2.41
N LYS A 79 6.96 5.07 3.59
CA LYS A 79 8.13 5.97 3.73
C LYS A 79 9.31 5.47 2.92
N LYS A 80 9.60 4.17 2.96
CA LYS A 80 10.63 3.55 2.13
C LYS A 80 10.32 3.71 0.64
N SER A 81 9.08 3.49 0.21
CA SER A 81 8.68 3.71 -1.19
C SER A 81 8.87 5.16 -1.66
N LEU A 82 8.57 6.14 -0.79
CA LEU A 82 8.83 7.56 -1.08
C LEU A 82 10.33 7.85 -1.21
N GLN A 83 11.18 7.20 -0.40
CA GLN A 83 12.64 7.32 -0.52
C GLN A 83 13.19 6.70 -1.81
N ILE A 84 12.55 5.63 -2.32
CA ILE A 84 12.93 4.99 -3.59
C ILE A 84 12.56 5.87 -4.80
N GLY A 85 11.46 6.62 -4.72
CA GLY A 85 11.06 7.56 -5.78
C GLY A 85 9.56 7.68 -6.03
N ALA A 86 8.72 7.02 -5.22
CA ALA A 86 7.28 7.22 -5.30
C ALA A 86 6.92 8.71 -5.09
N THR A 87 6.02 9.23 -5.92
CA THR A 87 5.58 10.62 -5.84
C THR A 87 4.60 10.88 -4.71
N GLU A 88 3.81 9.88 -4.31
CA GLU A 88 2.82 10.00 -3.24
C GLU A 88 2.69 8.67 -2.49
N GLY A 89 2.27 8.75 -1.23
CA GLY A 89 2.03 7.59 -0.37
C GLY A 89 0.64 7.63 0.25
N VAL A 90 -0.10 6.53 0.16
CA VAL A 90 -1.44 6.37 0.73
C VAL A 90 -1.44 5.23 1.73
N HIS A 91 -1.74 5.54 3.00
CA HIS A 91 -1.92 4.54 4.04
C HIS A 91 -3.41 4.32 4.30
N LEU A 92 -3.90 3.12 4.00
CA LEU A 92 -5.22 2.68 4.41
C LEU A 92 -5.12 2.02 5.79
N SER A 93 -5.46 2.79 6.82
CA SER A 93 -5.61 2.29 8.19
C SER A 93 -7.00 1.68 8.37
N ASP A 94 -7.07 0.42 8.75
CA ASP A 94 -8.29 -0.25 9.19
C ASP A 94 -8.00 -1.03 10.48
N ASP A 95 -8.57 -0.58 11.59
CA ASP A 95 -8.41 -1.22 12.90
C ASP A 95 -8.95 -2.67 12.92
N ALA A 96 -9.82 -3.03 11.97
CA ALA A 96 -10.31 -4.40 11.80
C ALA A 96 -9.30 -5.34 11.10
N SER A 97 -8.20 -4.82 10.55
CA SER A 97 -7.25 -5.57 9.70
C SER A 97 -6.16 -6.35 10.44
N ARG A 98 -6.27 -6.52 11.76
CA ARG A 98 -5.26 -7.17 12.63
C ARG A 98 -4.90 -8.62 12.23
N ALA A 99 -5.78 -9.33 11.50
CA ALA A 99 -5.54 -10.71 11.07
C ALA A 99 -4.89 -10.81 9.67
N PRO A 100 -3.99 -11.80 9.43
CA PRO A 100 -3.58 -12.15 8.08
C PRO A 100 -4.81 -12.63 7.31
N THR A 101 -5.32 -11.76 6.45
CA THR A 101 -6.58 -11.91 5.69
C THR A 101 -7.80 -12.09 6.60
N PRO A 102 -8.50 -11.01 7.03
CA PRO A 102 -9.90 -11.22 7.37
C PRO A 102 -10.54 -11.81 6.11
N ARG A 103 -11.30 -12.90 6.24
CA ARG A 103 -12.16 -13.34 5.14
C ARG A 103 -13.00 -12.13 4.75
N LEU A 104 -12.62 -11.45 3.66
CA LEU A 104 -13.34 -10.29 3.17
C LEU A 104 -14.72 -10.79 2.83
N ARG A 105 -15.73 -10.38 3.61
CA ARG A 105 -17.12 -10.48 3.16
C ARG A 105 -17.19 -9.67 1.85
N PRO A 106 -17.91 -10.15 0.83
CA PRO A 106 -17.92 -9.50 -0.48
C PRO A 106 -18.26 -8.01 -0.32
N LEU A 107 -17.31 -7.17 -0.71
CA LEU A 107 -17.45 -5.72 -0.66
C LEU A 107 -18.54 -5.31 -1.65
N ARG A 108 -19.67 -4.79 -1.17
CA ARG A 108 -20.68 -4.16 -2.01
C ARG A 108 -20.35 -2.69 -2.16
N TRP A 109 -20.01 -2.29 -3.38
CA TRP A 109 -19.98 -0.88 -3.76
C TRP A 109 -21.41 -0.33 -3.72
N GLN A 110 -21.65 0.68 -2.88
CA GLN A 110 -22.86 1.49 -2.95
C GLN A 110 -22.47 2.86 -3.48
N GLN A 111 -22.96 3.18 -4.68
CA GLN A 111 -22.80 4.49 -5.28
C GLN A 111 -23.70 5.50 -4.54
N PRO A 112 -23.17 6.55 -3.92
CA PRO A 112 -24.01 7.59 -3.36
C PRO A 112 -24.68 8.36 -4.49
N SER A 113 -26.00 8.53 -4.40
CA SER A 113 -26.75 9.41 -5.30
C SER A 113 -26.44 10.87 -4.95
N GLY A 114 -25.43 11.45 -5.60
CA GLY A 114 -25.08 12.86 -5.44
C GLY A 114 -23.63 13.13 -5.82
N ILE A 115 -23.44 13.86 -6.92
CA ILE A 115 -22.12 14.35 -7.35
C ILE A 115 -21.64 15.41 -6.34
N SER A 116 -20.35 15.33 -5.99
CA SER A 116 -19.57 16.30 -5.18
C SER A 116 -19.41 15.99 -3.68
N GLU A 117 -18.78 14.88 -3.33
CA GLU A 117 -17.83 14.80 -2.20
C GLU A 117 -17.09 13.44 -2.23
N ARG A 118 -15.75 13.47 -2.39
CA ARG A 118 -14.91 12.26 -2.44
C ARG A 118 -14.57 11.79 -1.02
N THR A 119 -15.58 11.34 -0.28
CA THR A 119 -15.39 10.69 1.01
C THR A 119 -16.03 9.32 0.96
N ALA A 120 -15.23 8.29 0.70
CA ALA A 120 -15.68 6.91 0.82
C ALA A 120 -15.80 6.58 2.32
N ARG A 121 -17.02 6.39 2.80
CA ARG A 121 -17.29 5.93 4.16
C ARG A 121 -17.60 4.43 4.10
N TRP A 122 -16.78 3.64 4.76
CA TRP A 122 -16.96 2.20 4.88
C TRP A 122 -17.66 1.92 6.20
N THR A 123 -18.78 1.20 6.16
CA THR A 123 -19.46 0.72 7.37
C THR A 123 -19.56 -0.79 7.29
N LEU A 124 -19.11 -1.45 8.36
CA LEU A 124 -19.35 -2.87 8.60
C LEU A 124 -20.78 -3.03 9.14
N SER A 125 -21.55 -3.97 8.59
CA SER A 125 -22.73 -4.53 9.27
C SER A 125 -22.33 -5.65 10.21
#